data_AF-A0A947LF46-F1
#
_entry.id   AF-A0A947LF46-F1
#
_cell.length_a   1.000
_cell.length_b   1.000
_cell.length_c   1.000
_cell.angle_alpha   90.00
_cell.angle_beta   90.00
_cell.angle_gamma   90.00
#
_symmetry.space_group_name_H-M   'P 1'
#
loop_
_entity.id
_entity.type
_entity.pdbx_description
1 polymer ?
#
loop_
_entity_poly.entity_id
_entity_poly.type
_entity_poly.pdbx_seq_one_letter_code
_entity_poly.pdbx_strand_id
1 'polypeptide(L)'
;MDDLSDEALRDFVTQVCEEQVVARELIRKVSWRKTPEQILCIEQLHRAAVFARTWLPSCPKTGEVIYVSTFLQGLVEVMKPHILNSGCTPLAQIFTIARSALIRLDEQATGSAWLIRHVMGWGLEDEVDLVPGLSEIHHAIAKALGSAGLKKISPSINPRLH
;
A
#
# COMPACT_ATOMS: atom_id res chain seq x y z
N MET A 1 8.24 23.30 4.68
CA MET A 1 9.05 22.12 4.28
C MET A 1 8.22 20.84 4.29
N ASP A 2 6.89 20.91 4.49
CA ASP A 2 6.01 19.75 4.54
C ASP A 2 5.36 19.44 3.17
N ASP A 3 5.14 20.46 2.33
CA ASP A 3 4.52 20.29 1.00
C ASP A 3 5.31 19.36 0.06
N LEU A 4 6.64 19.33 0.18
CA LEU A 4 7.52 18.47 -0.62
C LEU A 4 7.36 16.98 -0.29
N SER A 5 7.05 16.64 0.96
CA SER A 5 6.82 15.24 1.35
C SER A 5 5.47 14.74 0.84
N ASP A 6 4.44 15.61 0.86
CA ASP A 6 3.10 15.26 0.39
C ASP A 6 3.06 15.14 -1.13
N GLU A 7 3.77 16.01 -1.85
CA GLU A 7 3.95 15.93 -3.30
C GLU A 7 4.71 14.64 -3.68
N ALA A 8 5.82 14.34 -3.01
CA ALA A 8 6.59 13.12 -3.25
C ALA A 8 5.76 11.83 -3.00
N LEU A 9 4.90 11.83 -1.98
CA LEU A 9 4.01 10.69 -1.69
C LEU A 9 2.91 10.53 -2.76
N ARG A 10 2.38 11.62 -3.29
CA ARG A 10 1.41 11.60 -4.41
C ARG A 10 2.06 11.12 -5.70
N ASP A 11 3.26 11.60 -5.99
CA ASP A 11 4.04 11.16 -7.15
C ASP A 11 4.40 9.68 -7.04
N PHE A 12 4.75 9.22 -5.83
CA PHE A 12 4.98 7.80 -5.55
C PHE A 12 3.75 6.95 -5.90
N VAL A 13 2.55 7.30 -5.41
CA VAL A 13 1.32 6.54 -5.72
C VAL A 13 1.01 6.58 -7.22
N THR A 14 1.19 7.74 -7.85
CA THR A 14 0.97 7.91 -9.30
C THR A 14 1.87 6.97 -10.10
N GLN A 15 3.17 6.95 -9.81
CA GLN A 15 4.13 6.07 -10.48
C GLN A 15 3.80 4.59 -10.27
N VAL A 16 3.42 4.18 -9.05
CA VAL A 16 2.99 2.80 -8.78
C VAL A 16 1.75 2.43 -9.60
N CYS A 17 0.80 3.35 -9.78
CA CYS A 17 -0.38 3.10 -10.59
C CYS A 17 -0.08 3.05 -12.10
N GLU A 18 0.95 3.75 -12.56
CA GLU A 18 1.40 3.78 -13.95
C GLU A 18 2.23 2.56 -14.36
N GLU A 19 2.79 1.83 -13.39
CA GLU A 19 3.51 0.58 -13.65
C GLU A 19 2.66 -0.37 -14.49
N GLN A 20 3.23 -0.91 -15.58
CA GLN A 20 2.44 -1.65 -16.58
C GLN A 20 1.65 -2.82 -16.00
N VAL A 21 2.16 -3.47 -14.95
CA VAL A 21 1.47 -4.57 -14.27
C VAL A 21 0.27 -4.05 -13.49
N VAL A 22 0.42 -2.95 -12.75
CA VAL A 22 -0.67 -2.34 -11.98
C VAL A 22 -1.70 -1.73 -12.91
N ALA A 23 -1.27 -0.93 -13.89
CA ALA A 23 -2.13 -0.39 -14.91
C ALA A 23 -2.87 -1.53 -15.63
N ARG A 24 -2.16 -2.59 -16.06
CA ARG A 24 -2.80 -3.73 -16.70
C ARG A 24 -3.74 -4.46 -15.77
N GLU A 25 -3.46 -4.71 -14.50
CA GLU A 25 -4.37 -5.46 -13.62
C GLU A 25 -5.57 -4.62 -13.13
N LEU A 26 -5.38 -3.32 -12.93
CA LEU A 26 -6.47 -2.36 -12.78
C LEU A 26 -7.33 -2.30 -14.05
N ILE A 27 -6.74 -2.51 -15.24
CA ILE A 27 -7.43 -2.53 -16.54
C ILE A 27 -8.03 -3.91 -16.89
N ARG A 28 -7.34 -5.02 -16.57
CA ARG A 28 -7.58 -6.39 -17.05
C ARG A 28 -8.87 -6.96 -16.48
N LYS A 29 -9.43 -6.35 -15.45
CA LYS A 29 -10.81 -6.65 -15.06
C LYS A 29 -11.81 -6.47 -16.21
N VAL A 30 -11.61 -5.62 -17.24
CA VAL A 30 -12.41 -5.67 -18.49
C VAL A 30 -11.71 -5.00 -19.70
N SER A 31 -11.71 -5.69 -20.85
CA SER A 31 -11.66 -5.20 -22.24
C SER A 31 -11.78 -3.68 -22.48
N TRP A 32 -10.71 -3.06 -23.01
CA TRP A 32 -10.56 -1.83 -23.84
C TRP A 32 -11.45 -0.57 -23.65
N ARG A 33 -12.32 -0.51 -22.64
CA ARG A 33 -13.04 0.69 -22.20
C ARG A 33 -12.95 0.74 -20.69
N LYS A 34 -12.56 1.88 -20.10
CA LYS A 34 -12.57 2.06 -18.64
C LYS A 34 -14.00 1.80 -18.14
N THR A 35 -14.27 0.64 -17.54
CA THR A 35 -15.61 0.33 -17.01
C THR A 35 -15.80 1.03 -15.66
N PRO A 36 -17.05 1.38 -15.27
CA PRO A 36 -17.36 1.95 -13.96
C PRO A 36 -16.76 1.18 -12.79
N GLU A 37 -16.56 -0.13 -12.93
CA GLU A 37 -15.96 -1.04 -11.95
C GLU A 37 -14.48 -0.74 -11.64
N GLN A 38 -13.72 -0.21 -12.61
CA GLN A 38 -12.31 0.17 -12.41
C GLN A 38 -12.19 1.44 -11.56
N ILE A 39 -13.02 2.44 -11.91
CA ILE A 39 -13.17 3.67 -11.13
C ILE A 39 -13.59 3.30 -9.71
N LEU A 40 -14.55 2.38 -9.56
CA LEU A 40 -14.99 1.90 -8.25
C LEU A 40 -13.87 1.22 -7.44
N CYS A 41 -12.99 0.43 -8.05
CA CYS A 41 -11.89 -0.24 -7.34
C CYS A 41 -10.84 0.76 -6.81
N ILE A 42 -10.39 1.69 -7.66
CA ILE A 42 -9.43 2.74 -7.28
C ILE A 42 -10.08 3.69 -6.26
N GLU A 43 -11.34 4.06 -6.46
CA GLU A 43 -12.09 4.84 -5.47
C GLU A 43 -12.24 4.12 -4.15
N GLN A 44 -12.47 2.80 -4.13
CA GLN A 44 -12.54 2.01 -2.90
C GLN A 44 -11.21 1.99 -2.16
N LEU A 45 -10.09 1.86 -2.87
CA LEU A 45 -8.74 1.95 -2.30
C LEU A 45 -8.50 3.34 -1.69
N HIS A 46 -8.83 4.40 -2.42
CA HIS A 46 -8.71 5.77 -1.92
C HIS A 46 -9.62 6.02 -0.70
N ARG A 47 -10.87 5.56 -0.73
CA ARG A 47 -11.80 5.70 0.40
C ARG A 47 -11.28 4.95 1.64
N ALA A 48 -10.76 3.74 1.46
CA ALA A 48 -10.13 2.99 2.54
C ALA A 48 -8.92 3.77 3.11
N ALA A 49 -8.05 4.29 2.24
CA ALA A 49 -6.87 5.05 2.65
C ALA A 49 -7.22 6.35 3.39
N VAL A 50 -8.23 7.11 2.93
CA VAL A 50 -8.77 8.28 3.65
C VAL A 50 -9.32 7.86 5.00
N PHE A 51 -10.05 6.74 5.07
CA PHE A 51 -10.62 6.25 6.33
C PHE A 51 -9.54 5.79 7.32
N ALA A 52 -8.47 5.14 6.85
CA ALA A 52 -7.34 4.76 7.71
C ALA A 52 -6.60 5.98 8.25
N ARG A 53 -6.40 7.02 7.42
CA ARG A 53 -5.75 8.26 7.81
C ARG A 53 -6.46 8.96 8.97
N THR A 54 -7.78 8.87 9.09
CA THR A 54 -8.53 9.52 10.18
C THR A 54 -8.45 8.78 11.51
N TRP A 55 -7.93 7.54 11.54
CA TRP A 55 -7.86 6.70 12.73
C TRP A 55 -6.69 7.01 13.65
N LEU A 56 -5.60 7.60 13.12
CA LEU A 56 -4.40 7.96 13.88
C LEU A 56 -4.08 9.45 13.68
N PRO A 57 -4.86 10.36 14.30
CA PRO A 57 -4.75 11.80 14.05
C PRO A 57 -3.50 12.45 14.65
N SER A 58 -2.72 11.72 15.45
CA SER A 58 -1.65 12.25 16.30
C SER A 58 -0.44 12.80 15.54
N CYS A 59 -0.31 12.53 14.23
CA CYS A 59 0.76 13.11 13.40
C CYS A 59 0.33 13.24 11.91
N PRO A 60 0.25 14.46 11.36
CA PRO A 60 -0.12 14.67 9.95
C PRO A 60 0.78 13.94 8.95
N LYS A 61 2.09 13.87 9.20
CA LYS A 61 3.07 13.15 8.35
C LYS A 61 2.81 11.64 8.33
N THR A 62 2.41 11.09 9.46
CA THR A 62 2.01 9.69 9.57
C THR A 62 0.70 9.44 8.81
N GLY A 63 -0.18 10.45 8.72
CA GLY A 63 -1.45 10.36 8.00
C GLY A 63 -1.31 10.05 6.51
N GLU A 64 -0.42 10.74 5.80
CA GLU A 64 -0.16 10.47 4.38
C GLU A 64 0.57 9.14 4.17
N VAL A 65 1.48 8.76 5.07
CA VAL A 65 2.10 7.43 5.03
C VAL A 65 1.06 6.33 5.25
N ILE A 66 0.16 6.48 6.23
CA ILE A 66 -0.95 5.55 6.46
C ILE A 66 -1.83 5.46 5.21
N TYR A 67 -2.13 6.58 4.57
CA TYR A 67 -2.88 6.61 3.33
C TYR A 67 -2.19 5.76 2.25
N VAL A 68 -0.92 6.04 1.97
CA VAL A 68 -0.13 5.34 0.94
C VAL A 68 0.01 3.85 1.27
N SER A 69 0.33 3.51 2.51
CA SER A 69 0.43 2.11 2.95
C SER A 69 -0.91 1.38 2.88
N THR A 70 -2.03 2.04 3.21
CA THR A 70 -3.37 1.45 3.05
C THR A 70 -3.68 1.18 1.59
N PHE A 71 -3.36 2.14 0.71
CA PHE A 71 -3.54 2.00 -0.73
C PHE A 71 -2.73 0.81 -1.27
N LEU A 72 -1.44 0.72 -0.90
CA LEU A 72 -0.56 -0.38 -1.32
C LEU A 72 -1.03 -1.73 -0.78
N GLN A 73 -1.43 -1.83 0.49
CA GLN A 73 -1.98 -3.08 1.04
C GLN A 73 -3.29 -3.48 0.35
N GLY A 74 -4.16 -2.51 0.04
CA GLY A 74 -5.35 -2.79 -0.75
C GLY A 74 -5.01 -3.26 -2.16
N LEU A 75 -3.96 -2.70 -2.79
CA LEU A 75 -3.47 -3.15 -4.08
C LEU A 75 -2.93 -4.58 -4.03
N VAL A 76 -2.25 -4.99 -2.93
CA VAL A 76 -1.87 -6.40 -2.69
C VAL A 76 -3.10 -7.30 -2.75
N GLU A 77 -4.20 -6.95 -2.06
CA GLU A 77 -5.42 -7.77 -2.05
C GLU A 77 -6.12 -7.81 -3.42
N VAL A 78 -6.16 -6.68 -4.13
CA VAL A 78 -6.72 -6.60 -5.49
C VAL A 78 -5.93 -7.47 -6.47
N MET A 79 -4.60 -7.47 -6.38
CA MET A 79 -3.75 -8.22 -7.31
C MET A 79 -3.57 -9.69 -6.91
N LYS A 80 -3.80 -10.06 -5.64
CA LYS A 80 -3.61 -11.42 -5.11
C LYS A 80 -4.13 -12.55 -6.02
N PRO A 81 -5.34 -12.50 -6.62
CA PRO A 81 -5.83 -13.55 -7.50
C PRO A 81 -5.00 -13.76 -8.77
N HIS A 82 -4.27 -12.73 -9.20
CA HIS A 82 -3.50 -12.70 -10.45
C HIS A 82 -2.03 -13.11 -10.25
N ILE A 83 -1.57 -13.13 -9.00
CA ILE A 83 -0.18 -13.37 -8.61
C ILE A 83 0.09 -14.84 -8.27
N LEU A 84 -0.95 -15.64 -8.04
CA LEU A 84 -0.85 -17.03 -7.57
C LEU A 84 0.00 -17.96 -8.45
N ASN A 85 0.28 -17.59 -9.70
CA ASN A 85 1.06 -18.41 -10.64
C ASN A 85 2.53 -17.98 -10.80
N SER A 86 3.03 -16.99 -10.05
CA SER A 86 4.36 -16.42 -10.29
C SER A 86 5.48 -16.97 -9.39
N GLY A 87 5.19 -17.91 -8.48
CA GLY A 87 6.16 -18.39 -7.47
C GLY A 87 6.61 -17.34 -6.46
N CYS A 88 6.01 -16.14 -6.47
CA CYS A 88 6.37 -15.00 -5.62
C CYS A 88 5.14 -14.59 -4.79
N THR A 89 5.35 -14.11 -3.56
CA THR A 89 4.22 -13.68 -2.72
C THR A 89 3.60 -12.40 -3.29
N PRO A 90 2.29 -12.16 -3.12
CA PRO A 90 1.64 -10.90 -3.53
C PRO A 90 2.36 -9.65 -3.00
N LEU A 91 2.85 -9.72 -1.77
CA LEU A 91 3.60 -8.64 -1.15
C LEU A 91 4.95 -8.37 -1.85
N ALA A 92 5.70 -9.41 -2.21
CA ALA A 92 6.98 -9.28 -2.88
C ALA A 92 6.83 -8.80 -4.34
N GLN A 93 5.74 -9.14 -5.01
CA GLN A 93 5.42 -8.56 -6.31
C GLN A 93 5.11 -7.06 -6.21
N ILE A 94 4.27 -6.65 -5.26
CA ILE A 94 3.96 -5.23 -5.05
C ILE A 94 5.22 -4.45 -4.67
N PHE A 95 6.10 -5.05 -3.87
CA PHE A 95 7.42 -4.46 -3.62
C PHE A 95 8.22 -4.26 -4.91
N THR A 96 8.28 -5.29 -5.77
CA THR A 96 9.01 -5.22 -7.05
C THR A 96 8.49 -4.09 -7.94
N ILE A 97 7.16 -3.92 -8.00
CA ILE A 97 6.48 -2.83 -8.71
C ILE A 97 6.82 -1.47 -8.09
N ALA A 98 6.70 -1.35 -6.77
CA ALA A 98 6.92 -0.11 -6.07
C ALA A 98 8.40 0.29 -5.96
N ARG A 99 9.33 -0.63 -6.22
CA ARG A 99 10.77 -0.48 -5.93
C ARG A 99 11.37 0.79 -6.52
N SER A 100 11.15 1.05 -7.81
CA SER A 100 11.71 2.21 -8.51
C SER A 100 11.16 3.53 -7.97
N ALA A 101 9.85 3.57 -7.69
CA ALA A 101 9.20 4.75 -7.09
C ALA A 101 9.66 4.95 -5.64
N LEU A 102 9.88 3.87 -4.89
CA LEU A 102 10.33 3.90 -3.51
C LEU A 102 11.77 4.40 -3.37
N ILE A 103 12.65 4.11 -4.34
CA ILE A 103 14.01 4.67 -4.39
C ILE A 103 13.95 6.19 -4.57
N ARG A 104 13.12 6.69 -5.50
CA ARG A 104 12.93 8.14 -5.69
C ARG A 104 12.31 8.82 -4.47
N LEU A 105 11.34 8.17 -3.82
CA LEU A 105 10.76 8.66 -2.58
C LEU A 105 11.82 8.73 -1.46
N ASP A 106 12.78 7.81 -1.44
CA ASP A 106 13.88 7.81 -0.47
C ASP A 106 14.78 9.04 -0.60
N GLU A 107 15.05 9.45 -1.84
CA GLU A 107 15.85 10.63 -2.18
C GLU A 107 15.15 11.95 -1.80
N GLN A 108 13.81 11.98 -1.85
CA GLN A 108 13.00 13.19 -1.64
C GLN A 108 12.43 13.31 -0.22
N ALA A 109 12.06 12.18 0.39
CA ALA A 109 11.37 12.09 1.67
C ALA A 109 11.73 10.79 2.41
N THR A 110 13.02 10.65 2.77
CA THR A 110 13.60 9.44 3.38
C THR A 110 12.80 8.90 4.57
N GLY A 111 12.32 9.78 5.46
CA GLY A 111 11.51 9.36 6.61
C GLY A 111 10.17 8.72 6.22
N SER A 112 9.52 9.24 5.19
CA SER A 112 8.27 8.69 4.66
C SER A 112 8.51 7.35 3.95
N ALA A 113 9.58 7.25 3.16
CA ALA A 113 9.99 6.00 2.51
C ALA A 113 10.33 4.91 3.53
N TRP A 114 11.10 5.27 4.57
CA TRP A 114 11.44 4.38 5.68
C TRP A 114 10.19 3.87 6.39
N LEU A 115 9.24 4.74 6.74
CA LEU A 115 8.01 4.33 7.42
C LEU A 115 7.13 3.44 6.53
N ILE A 116 7.01 3.74 5.23
CA ILE A 116 6.28 2.88 4.28
C ILE A 116 6.90 1.47 4.24
N ARG A 117 8.23 1.35 4.17
CA ARG A 117 8.91 0.04 4.18
C ARG A 117 8.53 -0.76 5.42
N HIS A 118 8.54 -0.14 6.59
CA HIS A 118 8.19 -0.82 7.84
C HIS A 118 6.72 -1.23 7.91
N VAL A 119 5.82 -0.31 7.56
CA VAL A 119 4.38 -0.60 7.53
C VAL A 119 4.04 -1.70 6.53
N MET A 120 4.78 -1.79 5.41
CA MET A 120 4.59 -2.82 4.39
C MET A 120 5.36 -4.12 4.67
N GLY A 121 6.20 -4.19 5.71
CA GLY A 121 7.04 -5.36 5.99
C GLY A 121 8.19 -5.56 4.99
N TRP A 122 8.68 -4.47 4.38
CA TRP A 122 9.85 -4.42 3.50
C TRP A 122 11.10 -3.85 4.19
N GLY A 123 10.95 -3.35 5.42
CA GLY A 123 12.07 -2.91 6.26
C GLY A 123 12.88 -4.08 6.80
N LEU A 124 13.97 -3.77 7.50
CA LEU A 124 14.77 -4.79 8.16
C LEU A 124 14.09 -5.24 9.47
N GLU A 125 14.25 -6.51 9.85
CA GLU A 125 13.58 -7.08 11.02
C GLU A 125 14.01 -6.41 12.34
N ASP A 126 15.25 -5.92 12.40
CA ASP A 126 15.82 -5.21 13.55
C ASP A 126 15.32 -3.75 13.69
N GLU A 127 14.66 -3.22 12.67
CA GLU A 127 14.14 -1.85 12.67
C GLU A 127 12.63 -1.77 13.04
N VAL A 128 11.94 -2.91 13.15
CA VAL A 128 10.49 -2.99 13.41
C VAL A 128 10.10 -2.34 14.75
N ASP A 129 10.89 -2.57 15.79
CA ASP A 129 10.67 -2.01 17.13
C ASP A 129 10.91 -0.48 17.18
N LEU A 130 11.51 0.09 16.13
CA LEU A 130 11.80 1.51 16.02
C LEU A 130 10.62 2.32 15.47
N VAL A 131 9.50 1.68 15.13
CA VAL A 131 8.28 2.36 14.68
C VAL A 131 7.24 2.37 15.81
N PRO A 132 7.14 3.46 16.59
CA PRO A 132 6.09 3.61 17.59
C PRO A 132 4.71 3.49 16.95
N GLY A 133 3.87 2.65 17.52
CA GLY A 133 2.48 2.52 17.07
C GLY A 133 2.29 1.68 15.80
N LEU A 134 3.28 0.88 15.38
CA LEU A 134 3.18 0.05 14.17
C LEU A 134 1.99 -0.91 14.20
N SER A 135 1.69 -1.49 15.38
CA SER A 135 0.55 -2.39 15.56
C SER A 135 -0.79 -1.66 15.35
N GLU A 136 -0.90 -0.44 15.87
CA GLU A 136 -2.05 0.43 15.72
C GLU A 136 -2.23 0.87 14.27
N ILE A 137 -1.13 1.17 13.56
CA ILE A 137 -1.14 1.45 12.13
C ILE A 137 -1.66 0.25 11.35
N HIS A 138 -1.14 -0.95 11.60
CA HIS A 138 -1.62 -2.17 10.95
C HIS A 138 -3.08 -2.45 11.28
N HIS A 139 -3.52 -2.19 12.50
CA HIS A 139 -4.92 -2.33 12.90
C HIS A 139 -5.83 -1.34 12.14
N ALA A 140 -5.42 -0.07 12.02
CA ALA A 140 -6.16 0.94 11.28
C ALA A 140 -6.29 0.57 9.79
N ILE A 141 -5.18 0.18 9.15
CA ILE A 141 -5.17 -0.28 7.75
C ILE A 141 -6.07 -1.50 7.58
N ALA A 142 -5.93 -2.49 8.46
CA ALA A 142 -6.72 -3.71 8.44
C ALA A 142 -8.22 -3.44 8.51
N LYS A 143 -8.63 -2.53 9.39
CA LYS A 143 -10.04 -2.18 9.56
C LYS A 143 -10.57 -1.40 8.37
N ALA A 144 -9.78 -0.46 7.83
CA ALA A 144 -10.18 0.34 6.67
C ALA A 144 -10.35 -0.49 5.39
N LEU A 145 -9.44 -1.44 5.15
CA LEU A 145 -9.60 -2.38 4.03
C LEU A 145 -10.79 -3.32 4.25
N GLY A 146 -11.05 -3.71 5.50
CA GLY A 146 -12.23 -4.48 5.88
C GLY A 146 -13.54 -3.77 5.60
N SER A 147 -13.65 -2.48 5.95
CA SER A 147 -14.87 -1.69 5.71
C SER A 147 -15.11 -1.41 4.22
N ALA A 148 -14.06 -1.39 3.40
CA ALA A 148 -14.16 -1.28 1.95
C ALA A 148 -14.47 -2.62 1.24
N GLY A 149 -14.59 -3.73 1.97
CA GLY A 149 -14.82 -5.06 1.39
C GLY A 149 -13.60 -5.62 0.64
N LEU A 150 -12.42 -5.03 0.84
CA LEU A 150 -11.16 -5.42 0.19
C LEU A 150 -10.41 -6.51 0.97
N LYS A 151 -10.93 -6.94 2.12
CA LYS A 151 -10.42 -8.08 2.91
C LYS A 151 -11.36 -9.28 2.85
N LYS A 152 -10.86 -10.41 2.34
CA LYS A 152 -11.20 -11.74 2.87
C LYS A 152 -10.03 -12.17 3.78
N ILE A 153 -10.19 -11.90 5.08
CA ILE A 153 -9.62 -12.56 6.31
C ILE A 153 -8.49 -13.57 6.00
N SER A 154 -7.23 -13.53 6.46
CA SER A 154 -6.50 -12.94 7.60
C SER A 154 -4.99 -12.89 7.26
N PRO A 155 -4.14 -12.18 8.03
CA PRO A 155 -2.69 -12.30 7.91
C PRO A 155 -2.27 -13.71 8.35
N SER A 156 -1.72 -14.50 7.43
CA SER A 156 -0.89 -15.62 7.84
C SER A 156 0.36 -15.03 8.49
N ILE A 157 0.38 -14.99 9.82
CA ILE A 157 1.65 -15.11 10.54
C ILE A 157 2.30 -16.38 9.98
N ASN A 158 3.51 -16.19 9.49
CA ASN A 158 4.35 -17.15 8.78
C ASN A 158 4.24 -18.58 9.36
N PRO A 159 3.69 -19.57 8.63
CA PRO A 159 3.66 -20.95 9.08
C PRO A 159 4.94 -21.74 8.73
N ARG A 160 6.04 -21.08 8.32
CA ARG A 160 7.29 -21.78 7.95
C ARG A 160 8.31 -21.89 9.09
N LEU A 161 7.84 -22.27 10.26
CA LEU A 161 8.66 -22.89 11.30
C LEU A 161 8.00 -24.22 11.68
N HIS A 162 8.21 -25.24 10.85
CA HIS A 162 8.36 -26.67 11.19
C HIS A 162 8.95 -27.40 9.99
#